data_AF-A0A399X1K4-F1
#
_entry.id   AF-A0A399X1K4-F1
#
_cell.length_a   1.000
_cell.length_b   1.000
_cell.length_c   1.000
_cell.angle_alpha   90.00
_cell.angle_beta   90.00
_cell.angle_gamma   90.00
#
_symmetry.space_group_name_H-M   'P 1'
#
loop_
_entity.id
_entity.type
_entity.pdbx_description
1 polymer ?
#
loop_
_entity_poly.entity_id
_entity_poly.type
_entity_poly.pdbx_seq_one_letter_code
_entity_poly.pdbx_strand_id
1 'polypeptide(L)'
;MTMTSLAIVALCLLPAAPQDQEPLSQNFELKAGSGNVYMGGGIRAEFKVEFKFLGVKSDPFLGAYACTNSCKGQKHLAHPECDTSCDIACESNHVRGPILPTWVQPNEKGWEEAIKAAEAHGLKGSLANEFYWQVVRRGGGEVQGPGVQLKWRCWNKTPCSTSKRCIKYNVYSRVVHVKISREQTAPDGTMTVTPGGQFDAAWTELWVPTEEFVELPPVVNCRCSVVKSIKDGGDFDEPTPTPPHPGQPPNEEYIEPKTPLIEDLEPPNSPGLEPIGFEGPVIGTDENGIPVSPNVLQQFNFKITLDDMNGGEVTCENPFPVPFDFWIPAGSVCDTDNDGVQDCLIIRPCVIYLPSLSIFSPDGPVRVTAKLRTMCMEMSKHEPSKSTKFSLMPNSDPVLARIGHQISRSRFIGSWDQAKIWIYTDGATYEDIQKRLLPAPGKGSYARALYEAAVAGTNFDAPKWSKCIEPTLLTAYGSKGATVWLAHRIARTPARLSTWVRSGASEMAQLLGPSATEQEAHHFARVVSIFAASQNVEAQRAAIAIMSAVPSAAREKLAKETLMSFWLLCLSEDKAIAGQALKLLNAWNPPEKEIILLNVPK
;
A
#
# COMPACT_ATOMS: atom_id res chain seq x y z
N MET A 1 -67.97 26.14 3.20
CA MET A 1 -67.53 24.75 2.95
C MET A 1 -66.61 24.35 4.07
N THR A 2 -66.90 23.18 4.64
CA THR A 2 -66.70 22.78 6.02
C THR A 2 -65.32 22.18 6.29
N MET A 3 -64.76 22.54 7.44
CA MET A 3 -63.72 21.77 8.12
C MET A 3 -64.20 20.34 8.39
N THR A 4 -63.34 19.35 8.13
CA THR A 4 -63.48 18.03 8.74
C THR A 4 -62.11 17.49 9.10
N SER A 5 -61.81 17.51 10.40
CA SER A 5 -60.76 16.72 11.03
C SER A 5 -61.23 15.26 11.11
N LEU A 6 -60.36 14.30 10.83
CA LEU A 6 -60.51 12.94 11.35
C LEU A 6 -59.13 12.37 11.71
N ALA A 7 -59.03 12.00 12.98
CA ALA A 7 -57.85 11.49 13.66
C ALA A 7 -57.50 10.08 13.17
N ILE A 8 -56.21 9.83 12.93
CA ILE A 8 -55.65 8.50 12.77
C ILE A 8 -55.06 8.08 14.11
N VAL A 9 -55.63 7.02 14.68
CA VAL A 9 -55.11 6.28 15.83
C VAL A 9 -53.84 5.55 15.39
N ALA A 10 -52.69 6.00 15.86
CA ALA A 10 -51.42 5.29 15.71
C ALA A 10 -51.34 4.19 16.78
N LEU A 11 -51.71 2.95 16.43
CA LEU A 11 -51.33 1.78 17.18
C LEU A 11 -49.83 1.53 16.93
N CYS A 12 -49.00 1.75 17.96
CA CYS A 12 -47.60 1.33 17.97
C CYS A 12 -47.52 -0.21 17.99
N LEU A 13 -47.46 -0.83 16.81
CA LEU A 13 -46.94 -2.19 16.67
C LEU A 13 -45.42 -2.11 16.66
N LEU A 14 -44.80 -2.45 17.80
CA LEU A 14 -43.38 -2.74 17.87
C LEU A 14 -43.08 -3.87 16.88
N PRO A 15 -42.08 -3.75 15.98
CA PRO A 15 -41.68 -4.87 15.15
C PRO A 15 -41.19 -6.00 16.05
N ALA A 16 -41.75 -7.20 15.85
CA ALA A 16 -41.24 -8.41 16.48
C ALA A 16 -39.73 -8.52 16.22
N ALA A 17 -38.97 -8.90 17.25
CA ALA A 17 -37.54 -9.14 17.12
C ALA A 17 -37.28 -10.07 15.92
N PRO A 18 -36.32 -9.76 15.03
CA PRO A 18 -36.05 -10.59 13.87
C PRO A 18 -35.70 -11.99 14.35
N GLN A 19 -36.53 -12.98 13.97
CA GLN A 19 -36.24 -14.39 14.19
C GLN A 19 -34.88 -14.72 13.57
N ASP A 20 -34.09 -15.53 14.29
CA ASP A 20 -32.77 -15.97 13.90
C ASP A 20 -32.83 -16.64 12.51
N GLN A 21 -32.43 -15.91 11.46
CA GLN A 21 -32.23 -16.51 10.15
C GLN A 21 -30.95 -17.34 10.23
N GLU A 22 -31.10 -18.66 10.06
CA GLU A 22 -29.98 -19.57 9.87
C GLU A 22 -29.09 -19.08 8.72
N PRO A 23 -27.76 -19.17 8.85
CA PRO A 23 -26.86 -18.82 7.77
C PRO A 23 -27.19 -19.66 6.53
N LEU A 24 -27.42 -18.97 5.41
CA LEU A 24 -27.59 -19.61 4.11
C LEU A 24 -26.24 -20.18 3.68
N SER A 25 -26.01 -21.47 3.93
CA SER A 25 -24.83 -22.17 3.47
C SER A 25 -24.77 -22.13 1.93
N GLN A 26 -23.94 -21.26 1.37
CA GLN A 26 -23.71 -21.19 -0.07
C GLN A 26 -22.49 -22.05 -0.42
N ASN A 27 -22.72 -23.14 -1.14
CA ASN A 27 -21.67 -24.06 -1.57
C ASN A 27 -20.79 -23.39 -2.63
N PHE A 28 -19.47 -23.39 -2.43
CA PHE A 28 -18.52 -23.05 -3.49
C PHE A 28 -18.49 -24.16 -4.54
N GLU A 29 -18.54 -23.78 -5.81
CA GLU A 29 -18.34 -24.71 -6.92
C GLU A 29 -16.87 -24.66 -7.35
N LEU A 30 -16.14 -25.77 -7.16
CA LEU A 30 -14.78 -25.91 -7.67
C LEU A 30 -14.85 -26.47 -9.10
N LYS A 31 -14.62 -25.62 -10.10
CA LYS A 31 -14.62 -26.06 -11.50
C LYS A 31 -13.22 -26.51 -11.90
N ALA A 32 -13.09 -27.81 -12.15
CA ALA A 32 -11.94 -28.35 -12.88
C ALA A 32 -11.88 -27.70 -14.28
N GLY A 33 -10.71 -27.17 -14.63
CA GLY A 33 -10.47 -26.55 -15.94
C GLY A 33 -9.58 -27.42 -16.81
N SER A 34 -9.71 -27.30 -18.13
CA SER A 34 -8.71 -27.80 -19.07
C SER A 34 -8.50 -26.80 -20.18
N GLY A 35 -7.30 -26.73 -20.74
CA GLY A 35 -7.01 -25.78 -21.79
C GLY A 35 -5.66 -26.00 -22.46
N ASN A 36 -5.32 -25.08 -23.35
CA ASN A 36 -4.06 -25.08 -24.07
C ASN A 36 -3.31 -23.76 -23.84
N VAL A 37 -1.99 -23.84 -23.74
CA VAL A 37 -1.08 -22.69 -23.76
C VAL A 37 -0.12 -22.85 -24.94
N TYR A 38 -0.01 -21.82 -25.76
CA TYR A 38 0.92 -21.78 -26.89
C TYR A 38 2.07 -20.85 -26.58
N MET A 39 3.27 -21.31 -26.90
CA MET A 39 4.54 -20.63 -26.67
C MET A 39 5.29 -20.48 -27.98
N GLY A 40 6.24 -19.54 -28.02
CA GLY A 40 7.15 -19.38 -29.15
C GLY A 40 7.89 -20.69 -29.49
N GLY A 41 8.22 -20.88 -30.77
CA GLY A 41 8.92 -22.09 -31.24
C GLY A 41 8.02 -23.31 -31.43
N GLY A 42 6.70 -23.11 -31.56
CA GLY A 42 5.74 -24.19 -31.82
C GLY A 42 5.45 -25.05 -30.60
N ILE A 43 5.74 -24.59 -29.38
CA ILE A 43 5.50 -25.39 -28.18
C ILE A 43 4.06 -25.19 -27.71
N ARG A 44 3.35 -26.29 -27.48
CA ARG A 44 1.99 -26.34 -26.95
C ARG A 44 2.00 -27.10 -25.64
N ALA A 45 1.25 -26.61 -24.66
CA ALA A 45 0.97 -27.33 -23.43
C ALA A 45 -0.53 -27.49 -23.23
N GLU A 46 -0.98 -28.74 -23.18
CA GLU A 46 -2.33 -29.10 -22.77
C GLU A 46 -2.30 -29.24 -21.24
N PHE A 47 -3.27 -28.63 -20.55
CA PHE A 47 -3.36 -28.75 -19.10
C PHE A 47 -4.76 -29.20 -18.67
N LYS A 48 -4.81 -29.92 -17.55
CA LYS A 48 -6.03 -30.33 -16.84
C LYS A 48 -5.86 -30.07 -15.35
N VAL A 49 -6.83 -29.40 -14.75
CA VAL A 49 -6.81 -29.02 -13.32
C VAL A 49 -7.68 -30.00 -12.53
N GLU A 50 -7.13 -30.49 -11.43
CA GLU A 50 -7.82 -31.32 -10.45
C GLU A 50 -7.72 -30.66 -9.06
N PHE A 51 -8.80 -30.76 -8.28
CA PHE A 51 -8.83 -30.35 -6.89
C PHE A 51 -8.97 -31.57 -6.00
N LYS A 52 -7.98 -31.79 -5.12
CA LYS A 52 -8.00 -32.88 -4.15
C LYS A 52 -8.23 -32.32 -2.76
N PHE A 53 -9.32 -32.70 -2.13
CA PHE A 53 -9.58 -32.32 -0.73
C PHE A 53 -8.50 -32.89 0.19
N LEU A 54 -7.87 -32.02 0.99
CA LEU A 54 -6.83 -32.36 1.95
C LEU A 54 -7.34 -32.45 3.39
N GLY A 55 -8.53 -31.91 3.65
CA GLY A 55 -9.13 -31.88 4.99
C GLY A 55 -9.55 -30.48 5.41
N VAL A 56 -9.93 -30.36 6.69
CA VAL A 56 -10.32 -29.09 7.32
C VAL A 56 -9.14 -28.60 8.16
N LYS A 57 -8.70 -27.36 7.94
CA LYS A 57 -7.66 -26.70 8.75
C LYS A 57 -8.21 -25.41 9.35
N SER A 58 -7.62 -24.97 10.45
CA SER A 58 -7.83 -23.62 11.00
C SER A 58 -6.47 -22.92 11.07
N ASP A 59 -6.41 -21.69 10.59
CA ASP A 59 -5.19 -20.88 10.66
C ASP A 59 -5.51 -19.54 11.36
N PRO A 60 -4.89 -19.23 12.51
CA PRO A 60 -5.10 -17.97 13.20
C PRO A 60 -4.65 -16.75 12.39
N PHE A 61 -3.76 -16.91 11.41
CA PHE A 61 -3.26 -15.82 10.57
C PHE A 61 -4.20 -15.51 9.39
N LEU A 62 -4.90 -16.50 8.84
CA LEU A 62 -5.75 -16.33 7.65
C LEU A 62 -7.19 -15.91 7.97
N GLY A 63 -7.60 -15.90 9.24
CA GLY A 63 -8.98 -15.61 9.60
C GLY A 63 -9.29 -15.57 11.10
N ALA A 64 -8.44 -14.94 11.92
CA ALA A 64 -8.78 -14.67 13.31
C ALA A 64 -9.64 -13.39 13.47
N TYR A 65 -10.64 -13.48 14.33
CA TYR A 65 -11.54 -12.40 14.71
C TYR A 65 -11.43 -12.16 16.19
N ALA A 66 -11.32 -10.89 16.59
CA ALA A 66 -11.33 -10.53 18.00
C ALA A 66 -12.69 -9.94 18.41
N CYS A 67 -13.18 -10.39 19.56
CA CYS A 67 -14.26 -9.76 20.29
C CYS A 67 -13.71 -9.37 21.66
N THR A 68 -13.75 -8.07 21.97
CA THR A 68 -13.09 -7.51 23.17
C THR A 68 -14.12 -6.92 24.11
N ASN A 69 -14.10 -7.37 25.36
CA ASN A 69 -14.77 -6.73 26.48
C ASN A 69 -13.77 -5.82 27.18
N SER A 70 -13.94 -4.51 27.04
CA SER A 70 -12.92 -3.54 27.45
C SER A 70 -13.05 -3.20 28.93
N CYS A 71 -11.97 -3.34 29.69
CA CYS A 71 -11.93 -2.99 31.11
C CYS A 71 -11.75 -1.47 31.31
N LYS A 72 -12.66 -0.83 32.05
CA LYS A 72 -12.56 0.58 32.48
C LYS A 72 -11.49 0.82 33.55
N GLY A 73 -11.03 -0.24 34.24
CA GLY A 73 -10.03 -0.15 35.32
C GLY A 73 -10.62 0.20 36.70
N GLN A 74 -9.74 0.30 37.69
CA GLN A 74 -9.97 0.93 39.01
C GLN A 74 -10.98 0.31 40.00
N LYS A 75 -11.57 -0.87 39.74
CA LYS A 75 -12.59 -1.45 40.64
C LYS A 75 -12.11 -2.54 41.60
N HIS A 76 -11.28 -3.48 41.14
CA HIS A 76 -10.86 -4.65 41.93
C HIS A 76 -9.36 -4.92 41.77
N LEU A 77 -8.78 -5.75 42.65
CA LEU A 77 -7.32 -5.97 42.72
C LEU A 77 -6.83 -6.98 41.68
N ALA A 78 -7.67 -7.98 41.39
CA ALA A 78 -7.34 -9.04 40.45
C ALA A 78 -8.54 -9.36 39.55
N HIS A 79 -8.30 -9.93 38.36
CA HIS A 79 -9.39 -10.33 37.47
C HIS A 79 -10.38 -11.36 38.06
N PRO A 80 -9.97 -12.33 38.90
CA PRO A 80 -10.92 -13.24 39.55
C PRO A 80 -11.99 -12.56 40.42
N GLU A 81 -11.75 -11.31 40.85
CA GLU A 81 -12.68 -10.49 41.62
C GLU A 81 -13.58 -9.61 40.72
N CYS A 82 -13.45 -9.73 39.40
CA CYS A 82 -14.24 -8.95 38.46
C CYS A 82 -15.72 -9.33 38.54
N ASP A 83 -16.53 -8.43 39.07
CA ASP A 83 -17.99 -8.51 39.10
C ASP A 83 -18.65 -8.02 37.81
N THR A 84 -17.85 -7.82 36.74
CA THR A 84 -18.22 -7.24 35.44
C THR A 84 -18.60 -5.76 35.46
N SER A 85 -18.63 -5.11 36.62
CA SER A 85 -19.06 -3.71 36.70
C SER A 85 -18.02 -2.74 36.13
N CYS A 86 -16.76 -3.16 35.97
CA CYS A 86 -15.71 -2.42 35.27
C CYS A 86 -15.65 -2.77 33.78
N ASP A 87 -16.48 -3.70 33.32
CA ASP A 87 -16.45 -4.23 31.97
C ASP A 87 -17.32 -3.39 31.03
N ILE A 88 -16.85 -3.20 29.80
CA ILE A 88 -17.68 -2.74 28.68
C ILE A 88 -17.88 -3.96 27.80
N ALA A 89 -19.02 -4.63 28.00
CA ALA A 89 -19.39 -5.77 27.18
C ALA A 89 -19.49 -5.33 25.71
N CYS A 90 -18.97 -6.14 24.80
CA CYS A 90 -19.19 -5.93 23.38
C CYS A 90 -20.66 -6.22 23.06
N GLU A 91 -21.40 -5.19 22.64
CA GLU A 91 -22.81 -5.33 22.19
C GLU A 91 -22.92 -5.43 20.67
N SER A 92 -21.80 -5.33 19.96
CA SER A 92 -21.75 -5.31 18.51
C SER A 92 -22.08 -6.67 17.90
N ASN A 93 -22.80 -6.64 16.77
CA ASN A 93 -22.83 -7.77 15.84
C ASN A 93 -21.54 -7.74 15.02
N HIS A 94 -20.75 -8.79 15.09
CA HIS A 94 -19.55 -8.94 14.29
C HIS A 94 -19.95 -9.43 12.91
N VAL A 95 -19.86 -8.56 11.92
CA VAL A 95 -20.11 -8.88 10.51
C VAL A 95 -18.78 -8.79 9.78
N ARG A 96 -18.42 -9.83 9.01
CA ARG A 96 -17.39 -9.71 7.99
C ARG A 96 -17.98 -9.92 6.62
N GLY A 97 -17.59 -9.03 5.71
CA GLY A 97 -17.86 -9.16 4.28
C GLY A 97 -17.29 -10.45 3.69
N PRO A 98 -17.65 -10.76 2.44
CA PRO A 98 -17.44 -12.08 1.85
C PRO A 98 -15.98 -12.49 1.93
N ILE A 99 -15.71 -13.54 2.69
CA ILE A 99 -14.38 -14.13 2.80
C ILE A 99 -14.22 -15.00 1.56
N LEU A 100 -13.30 -14.58 0.70
CA LEU A 100 -13.02 -15.27 -0.54
C LEU A 100 -12.02 -16.41 -0.30
N PRO A 101 -12.12 -17.48 -1.10
CA PRO A 101 -11.11 -18.52 -1.13
C PRO A 101 -9.72 -17.93 -1.37
N THR A 102 -8.75 -18.37 -0.56
CA THR A 102 -7.39 -17.82 -0.60
C THR A 102 -6.42 -18.88 -1.10
N TRP A 103 -5.51 -18.47 -1.98
CA TRP A 103 -4.43 -19.33 -2.48
C TRP A 103 -3.19 -19.15 -1.62
N VAL A 104 -2.70 -20.25 -1.05
CA VAL A 104 -1.38 -20.27 -0.39
C VAL A 104 -0.31 -20.55 -1.45
N GLN A 105 0.81 -19.82 -1.39
CA GLN A 105 1.86 -19.79 -2.43
C GLN A 105 2.39 -21.19 -2.80
N PRO A 106 2.87 -21.35 -4.04
CA PRO A 106 3.39 -22.64 -4.52
C PRO A 106 4.59 -23.12 -3.70
N ASN A 107 4.74 -24.44 -3.60
CA ASN A 107 5.98 -25.03 -3.10
C ASN A 107 7.12 -24.84 -4.13
N GLU A 108 8.35 -24.65 -3.66
CA GLU A 108 9.51 -24.43 -4.54
C GLU A 108 9.79 -25.66 -5.43
N LYS A 109 9.49 -26.86 -4.93
CA LYS A 109 9.75 -28.13 -5.61
C LYS A 109 8.96 -28.30 -6.92
N GLY A 110 7.67 -27.94 -6.95
CA GLY A 110 6.84 -28.06 -8.15
C GLY A 110 7.24 -27.08 -9.26
N TRP A 111 7.73 -25.90 -8.87
CA TRP A 111 8.30 -24.92 -9.79
C TRP A 111 9.58 -25.46 -10.46
N GLU A 112 10.48 -26.06 -9.69
CA GLU A 112 11.71 -26.66 -10.23
C GLU A 112 11.44 -27.83 -11.19
N GLU A 113 10.50 -28.72 -10.85
CA GLU A 113 10.13 -29.86 -11.72
C GLU A 113 9.52 -29.40 -13.04
N ALA A 114 8.69 -28.35 -13.00
CA ALA A 114 8.11 -27.76 -14.20
C ALA A 114 9.16 -27.08 -15.09
N ILE A 115 10.13 -26.36 -14.49
CA ILE A 115 11.26 -25.79 -15.23
C ILE A 115 12.06 -26.90 -15.90
N LYS A 116 12.43 -27.96 -15.17
CA LYS A 116 13.18 -29.10 -15.73
C LYS A 116 12.43 -29.76 -16.90
N ALA A 117 11.11 -29.95 -16.77
CA ALA A 117 10.28 -30.51 -17.83
C ALA A 117 10.23 -29.61 -19.08
N ALA A 118 10.08 -28.29 -18.89
CA ALA A 118 10.11 -27.30 -19.96
C ALA A 118 11.49 -27.25 -20.65
N GLU A 119 12.57 -27.30 -19.86
CA GLU A 119 13.96 -27.29 -20.35
C GLU A 119 14.31 -28.53 -21.17
N ALA A 120 13.85 -29.70 -20.77
CA ALA A 120 13.98 -30.93 -21.57
C ALA A 120 13.36 -30.78 -22.98
N HIS A 121 12.47 -29.80 -23.18
CA HIS A 121 11.74 -29.55 -24.42
C HIS A 121 12.17 -28.29 -25.15
N GLY A 122 13.34 -27.75 -24.77
CA GLY A 122 14.03 -26.66 -25.45
C GLY A 122 13.63 -25.26 -24.97
N LEU A 123 12.79 -25.13 -23.94
CA LEU A 123 12.56 -23.84 -23.28
C LEU A 123 13.68 -23.60 -22.26
N LYS A 124 14.58 -22.65 -22.49
CA LYS A 124 15.71 -22.40 -21.56
C LYS A 124 15.49 -21.15 -20.72
N GLY A 125 15.96 -21.18 -19.47
CA GLY A 125 16.05 -20.00 -18.61
C GLY A 125 14.70 -19.32 -18.36
N SER A 126 14.61 -18.02 -18.62
CA SER A 126 13.41 -17.22 -18.33
C SER A 126 12.15 -17.69 -19.07
N LEU A 127 12.30 -18.35 -20.23
CA LEU A 127 11.17 -18.88 -20.99
C LEU A 127 10.55 -20.12 -20.33
N ALA A 128 11.35 -20.96 -19.67
CA ALA A 128 10.83 -22.08 -18.87
C ALA A 128 10.06 -21.58 -17.64
N ASN A 129 10.55 -20.50 -17.02
CA ASN A 129 9.86 -19.85 -15.91
C ASN A 129 8.54 -19.19 -16.35
N GLU A 130 8.55 -18.44 -17.46
CA GLU A 130 7.33 -17.81 -18.00
C GLU A 130 6.30 -18.87 -18.42
N PHE A 131 6.75 -19.97 -19.02
CA PHE A 131 5.91 -21.12 -19.33
C PHE A 131 5.14 -21.63 -18.11
N TYR A 132 5.87 -21.87 -17.01
CA TYR A 132 5.27 -22.31 -15.75
C TYR A 132 4.18 -21.33 -15.28
N TRP A 133 4.49 -20.04 -15.25
CA TRP A 133 3.52 -19.03 -14.79
C TRP A 133 2.30 -18.92 -15.70
N GLN A 134 2.45 -19.09 -17.02
CA GLN A 134 1.33 -19.09 -17.95
C GLN A 134 0.41 -20.30 -17.75
N VAL A 135 1.00 -21.48 -17.56
CA VAL A 135 0.25 -22.72 -17.27
C VAL A 135 -0.44 -22.62 -15.91
N VAL A 136 0.21 -22.09 -14.88
CA VAL A 136 -0.38 -21.91 -13.54
C VAL A 136 -1.48 -20.85 -13.54
N ARG A 137 -1.31 -19.73 -14.26
CA ARG A 137 -2.33 -18.68 -14.36
C ARG A 137 -3.56 -19.15 -15.11
N ARG A 138 -3.38 -19.81 -16.27
CA ARG A 138 -4.49 -20.31 -17.10
C ARG A 138 -5.11 -21.59 -16.54
N GLY A 139 -4.31 -22.43 -15.89
CA GLY A 139 -4.74 -23.56 -15.08
C GLY A 139 -5.19 -23.16 -13.67
N GLY A 140 -5.45 -21.87 -13.43
CA GLY A 140 -5.83 -21.36 -12.13
C GLY A 140 -7.08 -22.04 -11.55
N GLY A 141 -7.93 -22.58 -12.42
CA GLY A 141 -9.30 -22.96 -12.08
C GLY A 141 -10.13 -21.71 -11.77
N GLU A 142 -11.42 -21.75 -12.06
CA GLU A 142 -12.32 -20.71 -11.57
C GLU A 142 -12.93 -21.20 -10.27
N VAL A 143 -12.67 -20.47 -9.19
CA VAL A 143 -13.40 -20.64 -7.95
C VAL A 143 -14.55 -19.66 -8.00
N GLN A 144 -15.72 -20.17 -8.38
CA GLN A 144 -16.93 -19.37 -8.46
C GLN A 144 -17.74 -19.59 -7.18
N GLY A 145 -18.04 -18.50 -6.49
CA GLY A 145 -18.92 -18.54 -5.35
C GLY A 145 -19.05 -17.16 -4.71
N PRO A 146 -20.22 -16.85 -4.15
CA PRO A 146 -20.32 -15.76 -3.19
C PRO A 146 -19.39 -16.10 -2.02
N GLY A 147 -18.45 -15.20 -1.68
CA GLY A 147 -17.59 -15.44 -0.52
C GLY A 147 -18.43 -15.64 0.75
N VAL A 148 -17.88 -16.30 1.76
CA VAL A 148 -18.63 -16.59 2.98
C VAL A 148 -18.81 -15.31 3.77
N GLN A 149 -20.05 -14.87 3.95
CA GLN A 149 -20.38 -13.78 4.86
C GLN A 149 -20.64 -14.35 6.24
N LEU A 150 -19.86 -13.92 7.22
CA LEU A 150 -20.00 -14.41 8.59
C LEU A 150 -20.63 -13.31 9.44
N LYS A 151 -21.70 -13.68 10.14
CA LYS A 151 -22.39 -12.83 11.09
C LYS A 151 -22.47 -13.54 12.42
N TRP A 152 -21.85 -12.96 13.43
CA TRP A 152 -21.89 -13.46 14.79
C TRP A 152 -22.44 -12.39 15.72
N ARG A 153 -23.27 -12.81 16.66
CA ARG A 153 -23.47 -12.02 17.89
C ARG A 153 -22.17 -12.03 18.67
N CYS A 154 -21.99 -11.04 19.54
CA CYS A 154 -20.91 -11.04 20.52
C CYS A 154 -20.80 -12.43 21.18
N TRP A 155 -19.59 -13.01 21.11
CA TRP A 155 -19.30 -14.32 21.68
C TRP A 155 -18.37 -14.25 22.88
N ASN A 156 -17.68 -13.12 23.08
CA ASN A 156 -16.83 -12.97 24.25
C ASN A 156 -17.68 -12.76 25.50
N LYS A 157 -17.84 -13.82 26.29
CA LYS A 157 -18.55 -13.78 27.58
C LYS A 157 -17.62 -13.57 28.77
N THR A 158 -16.31 -13.58 28.54
CA THR A 158 -15.34 -13.42 29.62
C THR A 158 -15.13 -11.92 29.85
N PRO A 159 -15.36 -11.42 31.07
CA PRO A 159 -15.19 -10.00 31.37
C PRO A 159 -13.75 -9.56 31.08
N CYS A 160 -13.54 -8.30 30.70
CA CYS A 160 -12.22 -7.67 30.64
C CYS A 160 -11.20 -8.50 29.85
N SER A 161 -11.62 -9.03 28.71
CA SER A 161 -10.84 -10.00 27.95
C SER A 161 -10.98 -9.78 26.45
N THR A 162 -10.11 -10.42 25.68
CA THR A 162 -10.24 -10.55 24.23
C THR A 162 -10.37 -12.03 23.87
N SER A 163 -11.51 -12.41 23.32
CA SER A 163 -11.73 -13.74 22.75
C SER A 163 -11.47 -13.70 21.25
N LYS A 164 -10.80 -14.74 20.73
CA LYS A 164 -10.56 -14.89 19.30
C LYS A 164 -11.33 -16.08 18.72
N ARG A 165 -11.87 -15.94 17.51
CA ARG A 165 -12.42 -17.03 16.69
C ARG A 165 -11.60 -17.18 15.42
N CYS A 166 -11.19 -18.39 15.09
CA CYS A 166 -10.47 -18.68 13.84
C CYS A 166 -11.38 -19.47 12.91
N ILE A 167 -11.56 -19.00 11.68
CA ILE A 167 -12.34 -19.73 10.67
C ILE A 167 -11.67 -21.06 10.35
N LYS A 168 -12.49 -22.09 10.15
CA LYS A 168 -12.05 -23.33 9.53
C LYS A 168 -12.15 -23.22 8.01
N TYR A 169 -11.22 -23.85 7.33
CA TYR A 169 -11.12 -23.86 5.88
C TYR A 169 -11.16 -25.30 5.39
N ASN A 170 -11.99 -25.56 4.39
CA ASN A 170 -11.84 -26.72 3.54
C ASN A 170 -10.62 -26.49 2.65
N VAL A 171 -9.58 -27.29 2.85
CA VAL A 171 -8.32 -27.14 2.13
C VAL A 171 -8.29 -28.12 0.97
N TYR A 172 -8.01 -27.60 -0.23
CA TYR A 172 -7.87 -28.40 -1.44
C TYR A 172 -6.47 -28.21 -2.02
N SER A 173 -5.82 -29.30 -2.40
CA SER A 173 -4.64 -29.26 -3.25
C SER A 173 -5.09 -29.09 -4.69
N ARG A 174 -4.62 -28.03 -5.35
CA ARG A 174 -4.75 -27.92 -6.81
C ARG A 174 -3.59 -28.65 -7.50
N VAL A 175 -3.94 -29.57 -8.39
CA VAL A 175 -3.00 -30.30 -9.24
C VAL A 175 -3.27 -29.90 -10.69
N VAL A 176 -2.28 -29.36 -11.39
CA VAL A 176 -2.37 -29.05 -12.81
C VAL A 176 -1.56 -30.09 -13.58
N HIS A 177 -2.24 -31.05 -14.19
CA HIS A 177 -1.62 -32.05 -15.07
C HIS A 177 -1.27 -31.39 -16.39
N VAL A 178 -0.01 -31.45 -16.81
CA VAL A 178 0.50 -30.76 -18.01
C VAL A 178 1.08 -31.79 -18.97
N LYS A 179 0.69 -31.69 -20.24
CA LYS A 179 1.27 -32.44 -21.36
C LYS A 179 1.84 -31.45 -22.36
N ILE A 180 3.14 -31.53 -22.62
CA ILE A 180 3.82 -30.69 -23.60
C ILE A 180 3.85 -31.43 -24.95
N SER A 181 3.70 -30.68 -26.04
CA SER A 181 4.02 -31.11 -27.39
C SER A 181 4.69 -29.98 -28.16
N ARG A 182 5.37 -30.32 -29.25
CA ARG A 182 5.89 -29.36 -30.23
C ARG A 182 5.18 -29.58 -31.55
N GLU A 183 4.54 -28.54 -32.04
CA GLU A 183 3.87 -28.47 -33.34
C GLU A 183 4.83 -27.79 -34.33
N GLN A 184 5.09 -28.45 -35.46
CA GLN A 184 5.89 -27.90 -36.57
C GLN A 184 5.08 -28.01 -37.85
N THR A 185 4.96 -26.91 -38.59
CA THR A 185 4.33 -26.91 -39.91
C THR A 185 5.41 -27.00 -40.96
N ALA A 186 5.40 -28.08 -41.73
CA ALA A 186 6.28 -28.25 -42.88
C ALA A 186 5.90 -27.27 -44.02
N PRO A 187 6.79 -27.02 -45.00
CA PRO A 187 6.53 -26.08 -46.10
C PRO A 187 5.32 -26.41 -46.97
N ASP A 188 4.89 -27.68 -46.98
CA ASP A 188 3.70 -28.18 -47.67
C ASP A 188 2.39 -27.97 -46.88
N GLY A 189 2.49 -27.39 -45.68
CA GLY A 189 1.36 -27.18 -44.77
C GLY A 189 1.10 -28.34 -43.82
N THR A 190 1.83 -29.46 -43.92
CA THR A 190 1.63 -30.61 -43.04
C THR A 190 2.10 -30.29 -41.62
N MET A 191 1.22 -30.47 -40.62
CA MET A 191 1.55 -30.26 -39.21
C MET A 191 2.05 -31.57 -38.57
N THR A 192 3.26 -31.57 -38.04
CA THR A 192 3.81 -32.65 -37.21
C THR A 192 3.76 -32.26 -35.74
N VAL A 193 3.29 -33.17 -34.89
CA VAL A 193 3.22 -32.98 -33.44
C VAL A 193 4.19 -33.96 -32.77
N THR A 194 5.27 -33.45 -32.20
CA THR A 194 6.24 -34.24 -31.43
C THR A 194 5.87 -34.20 -29.94
N PRO A 195 5.60 -35.34 -29.28
CA PRO A 195 5.32 -35.38 -27.85
C PRO A 195 6.50 -34.85 -27.03
N GLY A 196 6.18 -34.06 -25.99
CA GLY A 196 7.15 -33.33 -25.18
C GLY A 196 7.12 -33.65 -23.68
N GLY A 197 6.66 -34.84 -23.29
CA GLY A 197 6.59 -35.23 -21.89
C GLY A 197 5.35 -34.75 -21.14
N GLN A 198 5.17 -35.29 -19.94
CA GLN A 198 4.05 -35.04 -19.04
C GLN A 198 4.56 -34.84 -17.61
N PHE A 199 3.96 -33.90 -16.89
CA PHE A 199 4.28 -33.64 -15.49
C PHE A 199 3.09 -33.04 -14.77
N ASP A 200 3.08 -33.17 -13.44
CA ASP A 200 2.07 -32.57 -12.58
C ASP A 200 2.63 -31.27 -11.98
N ALA A 201 2.16 -30.13 -12.47
CA ALA A 201 2.36 -28.84 -11.82
C ALA A 201 1.34 -28.70 -10.69
N ALA A 202 1.62 -29.29 -9.53
CA ALA A 202 0.78 -29.09 -8.35
C ALA A 202 1.14 -27.80 -7.57
N TRP A 203 0.35 -27.49 -6.53
CA TRP A 203 0.84 -27.03 -5.21
C TRP A 203 0.42 -25.65 -4.70
N THR A 204 -0.68 -25.06 -5.16
CA THR A 204 -1.34 -24.04 -4.33
C THR A 204 -2.44 -24.71 -3.53
N GLU A 205 -2.37 -24.62 -2.19
CA GLU A 205 -3.52 -24.97 -1.37
C GLU A 205 -4.58 -23.89 -1.58
N LEU A 206 -5.77 -24.31 -1.98
CA LEU A 206 -6.97 -23.47 -2.00
C LEU A 206 -7.65 -23.64 -0.65
N TRP A 207 -7.68 -22.55 0.12
CA TRP A 207 -8.34 -22.49 1.41
C TRP A 207 -9.71 -21.89 1.20
N VAL A 208 -10.74 -22.75 1.20
CA VAL A 208 -12.14 -22.34 1.06
C VAL A 208 -12.73 -22.15 2.46
N PRO A 209 -13.10 -20.93 2.86
CA PRO A 209 -13.64 -20.69 4.20
C PRO A 209 -14.93 -21.47 4.41
N THR A 210 -15.15 -21.93 5.64
CA THR A 210 -16.41 -22.54 6.08
C THR A 210 -17.11 -21.63 7.08
N GLU A 211 -18.33 -21.99 7.47
CA GLU A 211 -19.07 -21.31 8.54
C GLU A 211 -18.62 -21.74 9.94
N GLU A 212 -17.82 -22.82 10.01
CA GLU A 212 -17.27 -23.31 11.26
C GLU A 212 -16.07 -22.49 11.71
N PHE A 213 -15.89 -22.42 13.02
CA PHE A 213 -14.76 -21.77 13.64
C PHE A 213 -14.23 -22.58 14.82
N VAL A 214 -13.00 -22.27 15.20
CA VAL A 214 -12.39 -22.69 16.47
C VAL A 214 -12.36 -21.46 17.36
N GLU A 215 -12.97 -21.56 18.53
CA GLU A 215 -12.82 -20.53 19.56
C GLU A 215 -11.48 -20.74 20.25
N LEU A 216 -10.68 -19.68 20.28
CA LEU A 216 -9.47 -19.65 21.09
C LEU A 216 -9.85 -19.21 22.51
N PRO A 217 -9.17 -19.75 23.54
CA PRO A 217 -9.37 -19.30 24.91
C PRO A 217 -9.26 -17.77 25.02
N PRO A 218 -10.18 -17.10 25.73
CA PRO A 218 -10.12 -15.66 25.91
C PRO A 218 -8.87 -15.27 26.69
N VAL A 219 -8.19 -14.23 26.22
CA VAL A 219 -7.03 -13.64 26.90
C VAL A 219 -7.54 -12.53 27.81
N VAL A 220 -7.33 -12.68 29.12
CA VAL A 220 -7.73 -11.69 30.12
C VAL A 220 -6.82 -10.46 30.03
N ASN A 221 -7.41 -9.31 29.76
CA ASN A 221 -6.77 -8.00 29.56
C ASN A 221 -7.28 -6.98 30.59
N CYS A 222 -7.36 -7.40 31.87
CA CYS A 222 -7.92 -6.59 32.95
C CYS A 222 -7.03 -5.39 33.30
N ARG A 223 -7.58 -4.17 33.19
CA ARG A 223 -6.88 -2.94 33.61
C ARG A 223 -6.94 -2.69 35.11
N CYS A 224 -7.86 -3.31 35.84
CA CYS A 224 -7.99 -3.09 37.30
C CYS A 224 -6.75 -3.54 38.09
N SER A 225 -6.08 -4.61 37.65
CA SER A 225 -4.85 -5.12 38.26
C SER A 225 -3.61 -4.26 37.99
N VAL A 226 -3.65 -3.36 36.99
CA VAL A 226 -2.52 -2.51 36.59
C VAL A 226 -2.49 -1.18 37.36
N VAL A 227 -3.64 -0.69 37.85
CA VAL A 227 -3.73 0.68 38.41
C VAL A 227 -3.32 0.76 39.89
N LYS A 228 -3.37 -0.34 40.66
CA LYS A 228 -3.00 -0.28 42.08
C LYS A 228 -1.50 -0.48 42.36
N SER A 229 -0.76 -1.18 41.50
CA SER A 229 0.71 -1.25 41.62
C SER A 229 1.38 0.12 41.44
N ILE A 230 0.69 1.09 40.83
CA ILE A 230 1.13 2.48 40.70
C ILE A 230 0.83 3.28 41.99
N LYS A 231 -0.23 2.95 42.75
CA LYS A 231 -0.57 3.64 44.01
C LYS A 231 0.26 3.17 45.21
N ASP A 232 0.81 1.96 45.17
CA ASP A 232 1.62 1.42 46.26
C ASP A 232 3.14 1.72 46.07
N GLY A 233 3.52 2.46 45.03
CA GLY A 233 4.91 2.77 44.69
C GLY A 233 5.11 4.19 44.17
N GLY A 234 5.10 5.17 45.07
CA GLY A 234 5.57 6.54 44.83
C GLY A 234 4.47 7.54 44.53
N ASP A 235 4.33 8.53 45.42
CA ASP A 235 3.50 9.72 45.23
C ASP A 235 3.90 10.43 43.92
N PHE A 236 3.03 10.34 42.91
CA PHE A 236 2.93 11.34 41.86
C PHE A 236 1.60 12.07 42.07
N ASP A 237 1.69 13.33 42.46
CA ASP A 237 0.56 14.24 42.52
C ASP A 237 -0.19 14.24 41.18
N GLU A 238 -1.49 13.95 41.20
CA GLU A 238 -2.37 14.25 40.07
C GLU A 238 -2.23 15.74 39.74
N PRO A 239 -2.11 16.14 38.46
CA PRO A 239 -2.12 17.55 38.11
C PRO A 239 -3.48 18.14 38.46
N THR A 240 -3.55 18.87 39.57
CA THR A 240 -4.69 19.73 39.88
C THR A 240 -4.94 20.67 38.70
N PRO A 241 -6.18 20.84 38.23
CA PRO A 241 -6.49 21.79 37.18
C PRO A 241 -6.07 23.19 37.64
N THR A 242 -5.16 23.80 36.88
CA THR A 242 -4.68 25.16 37.14
C THR A 242 -5.87 26.12 37.08
N PRO A 243 -6.16 26.92 38.13
CA PRO A 243 -7.18 27.94 38.04
C PRO A 243 -6.76 28.99 36.99
N PRO A 244 -7.72 29.53 36.21
CA PRO A 244 -7.40 30.54 35.20
C PRO A 244 -6.77 31.76 35.86
N HIS A 245 -5.68 32.25 35.26
CA HIS A 245 -4.99 33.45 35.72
C HIS A 245 -5.95 34.66 35.73
N PRO A 246 -6.13 35.35 36.87
CA PRO A 246 -6.88 36.59 36.91
C PRO A 246 -6.08 37.68 36.20
N GLY A 247 -6.53 38.10 35.02
CA GLY A 247 -5.94 39.23 34.30
C GLY A 247 -5.90 39.13 32.76
N GLN A 248 -6.33 38.02 32.14
CA GLN A 248 -6.48 38.01 30.69
C GLN A 248 -7.82 38.66 30.28
N PRO A 249 -7.81 39.72 29.46
CA PRO A 249 -9.04 40.24 28.86
C PRO A 249 -9.66 39.18 27.93
N PRO A 250 -10.99 39.20 27.77
CA PRO A 250 -11.68 38.23 26.92
C PRO A 250 -11.14 38.36 25.48
N ASN A 251 -10.75 37.23 24.89
CA ASN A 251 -10.32 37.17 23.49
C ASN A 251 -11.44 37.76 22.61
N GLU A 252 -11.12 38.86 21.93
CA GLU A 252 -11.92 39.34 20.81
C GLU A 252 -11.99 38.24 19.74
N GLU A 253 -13.21 37.92 19.36
CA GLU A 253 -13.55 36.94 18.35
C GLU A 253 -12.99 37.42 17.00
N TYR A 254 -11.85 36.86 16.59
CA TYR A 254 -11.27 37.11 15.28
C TYR A 254 -12.14 36.42 14.22
N ILE A 255 -13.03 37.19 13.61
CA ILE A 255 -13.80 36.77 12.44
C ILE A 255 -12.88 36.87 11.21
N GLU A 256 -12.36 35.74 10.77
CA GLU A 256 -11.65 35.65 9.48
C GLU A 256 -12.60 36.07 8.32
N PRO A 257 -12.14 36.92 7.38
CA PRO A 257 -12.91 37.22 6.20
C PRO A 257 -12.99 35.97 5.32
N LYS A 258 -14.19 35.39 5.22
CA LYS A 258 -14.54 34.33 4.27
C LYS A 258 -14.24 34.78 2.85
N THR A 259 -13.08 34.38 2.36
CA THR A 259 -12.78 34.35 0.92
C THR A 259 -13.51 33.14 0.35
N PRO A 260 -14.15 33.19 -0.84
CA PRO A 260 -14.86 32.04 -1.38
C PRO A 260 -13.84 30.92 -1.64
N LEU A 261 -13.87 29.89 -0.80
CA LEU A 261 -13.18 28.63 -1.04
C LEU A 261 -13.80 28.03 -2.30
N ILE A 262 -12.99 27.91 -3.34
CA ILE A 262 -13.25 27.00 -4.44
C ILE A 262 -13.05 25.59 -3.86
N GLU A 263 -14.08 25.10 -3.18
CA GLU A 263 -14.35 23.67 -3.05
C GLU A 263 -14.64 23.18 -4.46
N ASP A 264 -13.67 22.52 -5.10
CA ASP A 264 -13.88 21.41 -6.03
C ASP A 264 -12.54 21.04 -6.67
N LEU A 265 -12.26 19.73 -6.68
CA LEU A 265 -11.02 19.04 -7.06
C LEU A 265 -10.13 18.66 -5.88
N GLU A 266 -10.67 17.80 -5.02
CA GLU A 266 -9.89 16.77 -4.32
C GLU A 266 -8.81 16.19 -5.26
N PRO A 267 -7.61 15.84 -4.75
CA PRO A 267 -6.63 15.11 -5.55
C PRO A 267 -7.34 13.94 -6.23
N PRO A 268 -7.09 13.66 -7.52
CA PRO A 268 -7.81 12.63 -8.25
C PRO A 268 -7.85 11.39 -7.37
N ASN A 269 -9.06 11.04 -6.95
CA ASN A 269 -9.36 9.88 -6.13
C ASN A 269 -8.51 8.74 -6.66
N SER A 270 -7.43 8.41 -5.94
CA SER A 270 -6.76 7.15 -6.16
C SER A 270 -7.85 6.13 -5.89
N PRO A 271 -8.26 5.30 -6.87
CA PRO A 271 -9.40 4.44 -6.69
C PRO A 271 -9.14 3.54 -5.46
N GLY A 272 -9.85 3.82 -4.36
CA GLY A 272 -9.96 2.93 -3.21
C GLY A 272 -9.04 3.14 -2.00
N LEU A 273 -8.40 4.29 -1.78
CA LEU A 273 -7.71 4.57 -0.51
C LEU A 273 -8.24 5.84 0.14
N GLU A 274 -9.45 5.76 0.72
CA GLU A 274 -9.74 6.63 1.87
C GLU A 274 -8.63 6.42 2.91
N PRO A 275 -8.21 7.46 3.64
CA PRO A 275 -7.32 7.29 4.78
C PRO A 275 -8.07 6.47 5.83
N ILE A 276 -8.01 5.14 5.71
CA ILE A 276 -8.27 4.21 6.81
C ILE A 276 -7.46 4.77 7.96
N GLY A 277 -8.11 5.07 9.10
CA GLY A 277 -7.49 5.68 10.27
C GLY A 277 -6.27 4.89 10.70
N PHE A 278 -5.13 5.20 10.10
CA PHE A 278 -3.86 4.55 10.35
C PHE A 278 -3.32 5.16 11.63
N GLU A 279 -3.83 4.64 12.75
CA GLU A 279 -3.12 4.66 14.01
C GLU A 279 -1.74 4.08 13.70
N GLY A 280 -0.67 4.83 13.97
CA GLY A 280 0.68 4.53 13.50
C GLY A 280 1.18 3.10 13.84
N PRO A 281 2.36 2.73 13.36
CA PRO A 281 2.93 1.40 13.55
C PRO A 281 3.06 1.12 15.04
N VAL A 282 2.35 0.10 15.51
CA VAL A 282 2.38 -0.29 16.92
C VAL A 282 3.28 -1.50 17.10
N ILE A 283 4.26 -1.40 18.00
CA ILE A 283 5.09 -2.54 18.38
C ILE A 283 4.20 -3.51 19.15
N GLY A 284 4.08 -4.73 18.64
CA GLY A 284 3.08 -5.71 19.08
C GLY A 284 3.66 -7.11 19.23
N THR A 285 2.79 -8.05 19.61
CA THR A 285 3.15 -9.47 19.67
C THR A 285 3.21 -10.15 18.30
N ASP A 286 2.54 -9.57 17.32
CA ASP A 286 2.49 -10.00 15.92
C ASP A 286 1.99 -8.84 15.04
N GLU A 287 1.86 -9.04 13.72
CA GLU A 287 1.38 -8.01 12.78
C GLU A 287 -0.03 -7.49 13.08
N ASN A 288 -0.86 -8.29 13.75
CA ASN A 288 -2.22 -7.97 14.21
C ASN A 288 -2.31 -8.07 15.75
N GLY A 289 -1.15 -8.05 16.42
CA GLY A 289 -1.00 -8.42 17.82
C GLY A 289 -1.50 -7.33 18.74
N ILE A 290 -1.63 -7.67 20.03
CA ILE A 290 -1.95 -6.63 21.03
C ILE A 290 -0.73 -5.71 21.11
N PRO A 291 -0.92 -4.38 20.98
CA PRO A 291 0.11 -3.40 21.28
C PRO A 291 0.83 -3.71 22.59
N VAL A 292 2.15 -3.81 22.53
CA VAL A 292 2.94 -3.87 23.75
C VAL A 292 2.89 -2.49 24.38
N SER A 293 2.36 -2.39 25.60
CA SER A 293 2.28 -1.08 26.28
C SER A 293 3.69 -0.49 26.48
N PRO A 294 3.86 0.84 26.47
CA PRO A 294 5.17 1.47 26.71
C PRO A 294 5.87 0.97 27.98
N ASN A 295 5.11 0.74 29.06
CA ASN A 295 5.64 0.23 30.33
C ASN A 295 6.17 -1.22 30.22
N VAL A 296 5.60 -2.02 29.32
CA VAL A 296 6.09 -3.37 29.05
C VAL A 296 7.31 -3.31 28.14
N LEU A 297 7.29 -2.46 27.10
CA LEU A 297 8.45 -2.21 26.24
C LEU A 297 9.70 -1.78 27.03
N GLN A 298 9.54 -0.91 28.03
CA GLN A 298 10.63 -0.44 28.90
C GLN A 298 11.26 -1.55 29.78
N GLN A 299 10.54 -2.65 30.03
CA GLN A 299 11.09 -3.79 30.79
C GLN A 299 12.04 -4.64 29.93
N PHE A 300 11.94 -4.55 28.61
CA PHE A 300 12.84 -5.25 27.70
C PHE A 300 14.11 -4.44 27.49
N ASN A 301 15.25 -5.12 27.67
CA ASN A 301 16.56 -4.51 27.45
C ASN A 301 16.93 -4.58 25.96
N PHE A 302 16.34 -3.68 25.17
CA PHE A 302 16.69 -3.52 23.76
C PHE A 302 18.05 -2.84 23.63
N LYS A 303 18.96 -3.50 22.91
CA LYS A 303 20.19 -2.90 22.43
C LYS A 303 20.17 -2.88 20.91
N ILE A 304 20.02 -1.68 20.35
CA ILE A 304 20.08 -1.47 18.91
C ILE A 304 21.43 -0.87 18.54
N THR A 305 22.10 -1.49 17.60
CA THR A 305 23.33 -1.00 16.99
C THR A 305 23.15 -1.01 15.48
N LEU A 306 23.37 0.13 14.84
CA LEU A 306 23.30 0.26 13.38
C LEU A 306 24.71 0.29 12.80
N ASP A 307 24.92 -0.49 11.75
CA ASP A 307 26.22 -0.60 11.09
C ASP A 307 26.46 0.58 10.14
N ASP A 308 25.40 0.95 9.42
CA ASP A 308 25.34 2.01 8.41
C ASP A 308 23.87 2.44 8.20
N MET A 309 23.64 3.25 7.16
CA MET A 309 22.29 3.72 6.84
C MET A 309 21.28 2.62 6.47
N ASN A 310 21.72 1.41 6.07
CA ASN A 310 20.89 0.35 5.48
C ASN A 310 20.57 -0.80 6.43
N GLY A 311 21.18 -0.85 7.61
CA GLY A 311 20.86 -1.89 8.57
C GLY A 311 21.68 -1.90 9.84
N GLY A 312 21.37 -2.90 10.64
CA GLY A 312 22.00 -3.15 11.92
C GLY A 312 21.39 -4.36 12.59
N GLU A 313 21.50 -4.39 13.90
CA GLU A 313 21.03 -5.48 14.72
C GLU A 313 20.31 -4.93 15.96
N VAL A 314 19.24 -5.63 16.33
CA VAL A 314 18.55 -5.47 17.60
C VAL A 314 18.82 -6.71 18.43
N THR A 315 19.32 -6.51 19.64
CA THR A 315 19.44 -7.57 20.64
C THR A 315 18.47 -7.30 21.76
N CYS A 316 17.76 -8.34 22.20
CA CYS A 316 16.80 -8.24 23.29
C CYS A 316 16.89 -9.49 24.19
N GLU A 317 16.58 -9.30 25.47
CA GLU A 317 16.44 -10.36 26.47
C GLU A 317 14.98 -10.42 26.93
N ASN A 318 14.45 -11.62 27.17
CA ASN A 318 13.13 -11.77 27.78
C ASN A 318 13.23 -11.62 29.30
N PRO A 319 12.63 -10.59 29.93
CA PRO A 319 12.60 -10.49 31.39
C PRO A 319 11.48 -11.37 32.00
N PHE A 320 10.61 -11.97 31.18
CA PHE A 320 9.43 -12.69 31.64
C PHE A 320 9.62 -14.23 31.64
N PRO A 321 8.89 -14.95 32.51
CA PRO A 321 8.94 -16.41 32.57
C PRO A 321 8.18 -17.11 31.43
N VAL A 322 7.54 -16.35 30.53
CA VAL A 322 6.78 -16.85 29.39
C VAL A 322 7.45 -16.42 28.08
N PRO A 323 7.43 -17.24 27.01
CA PRO A 323 7.96 -16.82 25.72
C PRO A 323 7.20 -15.59 25.21
N PHE A 324 7.91 -14.73 24.47
CA PHE A 324 7.36 -13.49 23.96
C PHE A 324 7.84 -13.25 22.53
N ASP A 325 6.89 -12.98 21.63
CA ASP A 325 7.20 -12.60 20.25
C ASP A 325 7.13 -11.09 20.13
N PHE A 326 8.18 -10.49 19.58
CA PHE A 326 8.17 -9.08 19.21
C PHE A 326 8.01 -8.91 17.72
N TRP A 327 6.99 -8.16 17.35
CA TRP A 327 6.84 -7.60 16.03
C TRP A 327 7.20 -6.12 16.06
N ILE A 328 8.34 -5.78 15.45
CA ILE A 328 8.77 -4.40 15.22
C ILE A 328 8.31 -4.02 13.81
N PRO A 329 7.23 -3.26 13.64
CA PRO A 329 6.71 -2.93 12.31
C PRO A 329 7.63 -1.99 11.54
N ALA A 330 7.57 -2.07 10.21
CA ALA A 330 8.11 -1.03 9.35
C ALA A 330 7.43 0.31 9.62
N GLY A 331 8.20 1.39 9.59
CA GLY A 331 7.78 2.72 10.01
C GLY A 331 8.17 3.07 11.45
N SER A 332 8.62 2.11 12.27
CA SER A 332 9.20 2.39 13.60
C SER A 332 10.52 3.16 13.50
N VAL A 333 10.91 3.89 14.55
CA VAL A 333 12.12 4.72 14.56
C VAL A 333 13.14 4.16 15.56
N CYS A 334 14.39 4.14 15.13
CA CYS A 334 15.58 4.00 15.96
C CYS A 334 16.11 5.41 16.22
N ASP A 335 15.84 5.92 17.42
CA ASP A 335 16.19 7.28 17.86
C ASP A 335 17.53 7.28 18.60
N THR A 336 18.39 8.26 18.34
CA THR A 336 19.69 8.38 19.01
C THR A 336 19.77 9.63 19.87
N ASP A 337 20.44 9.52 21.02
CA ASP A 337 20.76 10.65 21.90
C ASP A 337 21.92 11.51 21.38
N ASN A 338 22.54 11.13 20.26
CA ASN A 338 23.61 11.88 19.62
C ASN A 338 23.06 12.81 18.53
N ASP A 339 22.88 14.09 18.86
CA ASP A 339 22.38 15.13 17.95
C ASP A 339 23.10 15.21 16.59
N GLY A 340 24.37 14.79 16.54
CA GLY A 340 25.18 14.79 15.32
C GLY A 340 24.94 13.61 14.38
N VAL A 341 24.17 12.59 14.81
CA VAL A 341 23.94 11.34 14.08
C VAL A 341 22.47 11.22 13.67
N GLN A 342 22.25 10.65 12.49
CA GLN A 342 20.91 10.44 11.93
C GLN A 342 20.10 9.45 12.76
N ASP A 343 18.83 9.80 12.98
CA ASP A 343 17.81 8.84 13.39
C ASP A 343 17.49 7.94 12.20
N CYS A 344 16.97 6.74 12.49
CA CYS A 344 16.81 5.72 11.47
C CYS A 344 15.39 5.14 11.47
N LEU A 345 14.75 5.13 10.30
CA LEU A 345 13.46 4.51 10.08
C LEU A 345 13.65 3.02 9.78
N ILE A 346 12.94 2.14 10.48
CA ILE A 346 12.88 0.71 10.18
C ILE A 346 12.03 0.51 8.93
N ILE A 347 12.61 -0.04 7.87
CA ILE A 347 11.95 -0.19 6.55
C ILE A 347 11.52 -1.62 6.22
N ARG A 348 11.86 -2.58 7.09
CA ARG A 348 11.28 -3.93 7.06
C ARG A 348 10.85 -4.35 8.45
N PRO A 349 9.70 -5.01 8.59
CA PRO A 349 9.32 -5.56 9.87
C PRO A 349 10.37 -6.55 10.36
N CYS A 350 10.59 -6.56 11.68
CA CYS A 350 11.49 -7.48 12.34
C CYS A 350 10.69 -8.30 13.35
N VAL A 351 10.87 -9.62 13.32
CA VAL A 351 10.27 -10.54 14.30
C VAL A 351 11.36 -11.09 15.20
N ILE A 352 11.19 -10.95 16.50
CA ILE A 352 12.12 -11.50 17.51
C ILE A 352 11.34 -12.47 18.37
N TYR A 353 11.66 -13.76 18.24
CA TYR A 353 11.13 -14.80 19.14
C TYR A 353 12.01 -14.84 20.40
N LEU A 354 11.48 -14.43 21.54
CA LEU A 354 12.17 -14.46 22.82
C LEU A 354 11.71 -15.67 23.63
N PRO A 355 12.53 -16.70 23.84
CA PRO A 355 12.15 -17.86 24.64
C PRO A 355 11.89 -17.45 26.10
N SER A 356 11.13 -18.25 26.84
CA SER A 356 10.96 -18.03 28.28
C SER A 356 12.28 -18.14 29.01
N LEU A 357 12.40 -17.40 30.12
CA LEU A 357 13.35 -17.72 31.19
C LEU A 357 12.99 -19.09 31.75
N SER A 358 13.60 -20.14 31.19
CA SER A 358 13.55 -21.47 31.82
C SER A 358 14.21 -21.34 33.18
N ILE A 359 13.49 -21.76 34.22
CA ILE A 359 13.98 -21.90 35.61
C ILE A 359 15.24 -22.80 35.70
N PHE A 360 15.59 -23.49 34.61
CA PHE A 360 16.72 -24.40 34.49
C PHE A 360 17.83 -23.92 33.54
N SER A 361 17.83 -22.66 33.08
CA SER A 361 18.98 -22.12 32.34
C SER A 361 19.98 -21.51 33.33
N PRO A 362 21.10 -22.19 33.65
CA PRO A 362 22.09 -21.67 34.60
C PRO A 362 22.81 -20.41 34.10
N ASP A 363 22.66 -20.08 32.81
CA ASP A 363 23.42 -19.03 32.12
C ASP A 363 22.67 -17.67 32.04
N GLY A 364 21.49 -17.55 32.65
CA GLY A 364 20.68 -16.32 32.68
C GLY A 364 19.71 -16.18 31.49
N PRO A 365 19.09 -15.00 31.31
CA PRO A 365 18.14 -14.76 30.21
C PRO A 365 18.82 -14.93 28.85
N VAL A 366 18.15 -15.63 27.94
CA VAL A 366 18.65 -15.86 26.57
C VAL A 366 18.60 -14.54 25.79
N ARG A 367 19.76 -14.09 25.32
CA ARG A 367 19.86 -12.99 24.35
C ARG A 367 19.52 -13.48 22.96
N VAL A 368 18.59 -12.79 22.31
CA VAL A 368 18.24 -13.03 20.91
C VAL A 368 18.63 -11.80 20.11
N THR A 369 19.31 -12.02 18.99
CA THR A 369 19.71 -10.98 18.05
C THR A 369 18.99 -11.16 16.73
N ALA A 370 18.41 -10.09 16.21
CA ALA A 370 17.75 -10.06 14.91
C ALA A 370 18.30 -8.92 14.05
N LYS A 371 18.30 -9.12 12.73
CA LYS A 371 18.76 -8.11 11.79
C LYS A 371 17.67 -7.07 11.54
N LEU A 372 18.06 -5.80 11.57
CA LEU A 372 17.23 -4.68 11.17
C LEU A 372 17.60 -4.21 9.76
N ARG A 373 16.59 -3.75 9.04
CA ARG A 373 16.78 -2.94 7.82
C ARG A 373 16.27 -1.55 8.10
N THR A 374 17.15 -0.58 7.97
CA THR A 374 16.89 0.82 8.29
C THR A 374 17.17 1.72 7.10
N MET A 375 16.75 2.97 7.20
CA MET A 375 17.12 4.10 6.35
C MET A 375 17.23 5.36 7.21
N CYS A 376 18.21 6.21 6.94
CA CYS A 376 18.41 7.41 7.76
C CYS A 376 17.32 8.46 7.51
N MET A 377 17.04 9.29 8.51
CA MET A 377 15.98 10.29 8.43
C MET A 377 16.47 11.69 8.07
N GLU A 378 17.64 12.14 8.52
CA GLU A 378 18.12 13.53 8.32
C GLU A 378 19.34 13.64 7.42
N MET A 379 19.17 14.15 6.20
CA MET A 379 20.26 14.24 5.22
C MET A 379 21.48 15.05 5.71
N SER A 380 21.29 16.00 6.64
CA SER A 380 22.35 16.88 7.16
C SER A 380 23.19 16.30 8.29
N LYS A 381 22.75 15.22 8.94
CA LYS A 381 23.47 14.60 10.07
C LYS A 381 24.41 13.48 9.58
N HIS A 382 25.33 13.02 10.44
CA HIS A 382 26.23 11.93 10.13
C HIS A 382 25.49 10.59 10.06
N GLU A 383 25.95 9.68 9.20
CA GLU A 383 25.44 8.30 9.17
C GLU A 383 25.73 7.59 10.50
N PRO A 384 24.86 6.65 10.90
CA PRO A 384 25.06 5.88 12.11
C PRO A 384 26.33 5.02 11.99
N SER A 385 26.92 4.72 13.15
CA SER A 385 28.06 3.82 13.27
C SER A 385 27.80 2.80 14.37
N LYS A 386 28.56 1.69 14.38
CA LYS A 386 28.40 0.60 15.37
C LYS A 386 28.52 1.05 16.84
N SER A 387 29.19 2.18 17.11
CA SER A 387 29.30 2.76 18.45
C SER A 387 28.10 3.60 18.87
N THR A 388 27.24 3.97 17.91
CA THR A 388 26.04 4.76 18.17
C THR A 388 24.98 3.86 18.79
N LYS A 389 24.36 4.34 19.87
CA LYS A 389 23.29 3.63 20.55
C LYS A 389 21.96 4.22 20.11
N PHE A 390 20.98 3.33 19.93
CA PHE A 390 19.62 3.71 19.54
C PHE A 390 18.60 3.14 20.51
N SER A 391 17.54 3.92 20.71
CA SER A 391 16.32 3.52 21.39
C SER A 391 15.24 3.21 20.35
N LEU A 392 14.47 2.15 20.56
CA LEU A 392 13.34 1.81 19.70
C LEU A 392 12.11 2.61 20.11
N MET A 393 11.52 3.35 19.18
CA MET A 393 10.29 4.10 19.42
C MET A 393 9.23 3.83 18.33
N PRO A 394 7.95 3.72 18.69
CA PRO A 394 6.86 3.90 17.73
C PRO A 394 6.98 5.29 17.11
N ASN A 395 6.77 5.38 15.79
CA ASN A 395 6.87 6.66 15.12
C ASN A 395 5.59 7.48 15.32
N SER A 396 5.72 8.65 15.93
CA SER A 396 4.60 9.58 16.11
C SER A 396 4.22 10.30 14.81
N ASP A 397 5.08 10.28 13.79
CA ASP A 397 4.80 10.85 12.48
C ASP A 397 4.07 9.83 11.57
N PRO A 398 2.78 10.01 11.30
CA PRO A 398 2.01 9.06 10.51
C PRO A 398 2.39 9.05 9.02
N VAL A 399 2.93 10.15 8.48
CA VAL A 399 3.38 10.20 7.08
C VAL A 399 4.66 9.38 6.93
N LEU A 400 5.62 9.57 7.83
CA LEU A 400 6.87 8.83 7.80
C LEU A 400 6.66 7.34 8.07
N ALA A 401 5.74 6.98 8.96
CA ALA A 401 5.33 5.60 9.14
C ALA A 401 4.73 4.97 7.87
N ARG A 402 3.83 5.69 7.18
CA ARG A 402 3.28 5.23 5.89
C ARG A 402 4.36 5.09 4.82
N ILE A 403 5.33 5.99 4.79
CA ILE A 403 6.52 5.87 3.93
C ILE A 403 7.27 4.56 4.23
N GLY A 404 7.57 4.27 5.50
CA GLY A 404 8.22 3.03 5.90
C GLY A 404 7.46 1.78 5.48
N HIS A 405 6.14 1.79 5.63
CA HIS A 405 5.27 0.68 5.19
C HIS A 405 5.20 0.53 3.66
N GLN A 406 5.20 1.64 2.90
CA GLN A 406 5.30 1.57 1.44
C GLN A 406 6.62 0.93 0.99
N ILE A 407 7.74 1.32 1.63
CA ILE A 407 9.07 0.77 1.32
C ILE A 407 9.13 -0.73 1.64
N SER A 408 8.56 -1.16 2.77
CA SER A 408 8.57 -2.57 3.16
C SER A 408 7.83 -3.48 2.18
N ARG A 409 6.86 -2.94 1.44
CA ARG A 409 6.11 -3.65 0.39
C ARG A 409 6.81 -3.62 -0.97
N SER A 410 7.89 -2.85 -1.11
CA SER A 410 8.67 -2.82 -2.34
C SER A 410 9.45 -4.13 -2.52
N ARG A 411 9.38 -4.69 -3.72
CA ARG A 411 10.17 -5.89 -4.09
C ARG A 411 11.66 -5.60 -4.14
N PHE A 412 12.01 -4.36 -4.51
CA PHE A 412 13.39 -3.90 -4.65
C PHE A 412 13.55 -2.65 -3.80
N ILE A 413 14.53 -2.68 -2.90
CA ILE A 413 14.90 -1.54 -2.08
C ILE A 413 16.10 -0.87 -2.75
N GLY A 414 16.02 0.43 -2.99
CA GLY A 414 17.08 1.18 -3.68
C GLY A 414 17.24 2.60 -3.16
N SER A 415 18.13 3.37 -3.78
CA SER A 415 18.41 4.76 -3.37
C SER A 415 17.19 5.69 -3.48
N TRP A 416 16.20 5.37 -4.31
CA TRP A 416 14.95 6.13 -4.39
C TRP A 416 14.10 6.00 -3.12
N ASP A 417 14.24 4.92 -2.35
CA ASP A 417 13.52 4.75 -1.08
C ASP A 417 14.13 5.65 0.01
N GLN A 418 15.45 5.77 0.05
CA GLN A 418 16.14 6.74 0.90
C GLN A 418 15.78 8.18 0.49
N ALA A 419 15.72 8.46 -0.81
CA ALA A 419 15.30 9.77 -1.32
C ALA A 419 13.88 10.14 -0.89
N LYS A 420 12.95 9.16 -0.83
CA LYS A 420 11.57 9.39 -0.37
C LYS A 420 11.53 9.91 1.07
N ILE A 421 12.36 9.34 1.95
CA ILE A 421 12.46 9.77 3.35
C ILE A 421 12.99 11.20 3.40
N TRP A 422 14.13 11.50 2.76
CA TRP A 422 14.74 12.84 2.75
C TRP A 422 13.93 13.92 2.04
N ILE A 423 13.12 13.55 1.03
CA ILE A 423 12.11 14.46 0.48
C ILE A 423 11.16 14.89 1.59
N TYR A 424 10.65 13.96 2.39
CA TYR A 424 9.68 14.26 3.44
C TYR A 424 10.32 14.99 4.64
N THR A 425 11.42 14.47 5.17
CA THR A 425 12.06 14.96 6.40
C THR A 425 12.83 16.26 6.18
N ASP A 426 13.54 16.42 5.06
CA ASP A 426 14.42 17.57 4.80
C ASP A 426 13.91 18.49 3.67
N GLY A 427 12.91 18.06 2.91
CA GLY A 427 12.55 18.75 1.67
C GLY A 427 13.68 18.68 0.63
N ALA A 428 14.45 17.59 0.60
CA ALA A 428 15.61 17.47 -0.27
C ALA A 428 15.23 17.59 -1.75
N THR A 429 15.89 18.47 -2.51
CA THR A 429 15.69 18.58 -3.96
C THR A 429 16.36 17.44 -4.71
N TYR A 430 16.16 17.36 -6.03
CA TYR A 430 16.82 16.35 -6.85
C TYR A 430 18.35 16.47 -6.76
N GLU A 431 18.88 17.69 -6.82
CA GLU A 431 20.30 18.01 -6.75
C GLU A 431 20.90 17.66 -5.39
N ASP A 432 20.15 17.89 -4.32
CA ASP A 432 20.55 17.53 -2.96
C ASP A 432 20.75 16.00 -2.85
N ILE A 433 19.75 15.23 -3.32
CA ILE A 433 19.82 13.77 -3.35
C ILE A 433 20.97 13.27 -4.23
N GLN A 434 21.18 13.89 -5.39
CA GLN A 434 22.20 13.49 -6.35
C GLN A 434 23.62 13.62 -5.79
N LYS A 435 23.86 14.63 -4.95
CA LYS A 435 25.15 14.86 -4.31
C LYS A 435 25.44 13.85 -3.19
N ARG A 436 24.40 13.25 -2.61
CA ARG A 436 24.53 12.44 -1.39
C ARG A 436 24.42 10.94 -1.61
N LEU A 437 23.56 10.48 -2.52
CA LEU A 437 23.32 9.06 -2.74
C LEU A 437 24.19 8.45 -3.83
N LEU A 438 24.68 7.24 -3.58
CA LEU A 438 25.44 6.43 -4.53
C LEU A 438 24.83 5.00 -4.57
N PRO A 439 24.22 4.58 -5.69
CA PRO A 439 23.96 5.35 -6.91
C PRO A 439 22.86 6.40 -6.70
N ALA A 440 23.04 7.59 -7.26
CA ALA A 440 22.00 8.61 -7.24
C ALA A 440 20.79 8.16 -8.09
N PRO A 441 19.54 8.33 -7.60
CA PRO A 441 18.37 8.08 -8.43
C PRO A 441 18.34 9.02 -9.64
N GLY A 442 17.87 8.53 -10.79
CA GLY A 442 17.57 9.38 -11.93
C GLY A 442 16.34 10.25 -11.66
N LYS A 443 16.15 11.32 -12.45
CA LYS A 443 14.99 12.23 -12.33
C LYS A 443 13.64 11.50 -12.31
N GLY A 444 13.46 10.46 -13.14
CA GLY A 444 12.24 9.65 -13.17
C GLY A 444 11.98 8.87 -11.87
N SER A 445 13.04 8.33 -11.25
CA SER A 445 12.97 7.67 -9.94
C SER A 445 12.72 8.67 -8.82
N TYR A 446 13.29 9.87 -8.90
CA TYR A 446 13.01 10.96 -7.96
C TYR A 446 11.55 11.46 -8.08
N ALA A 447 11.04 11.63 -9.30
CA ALA A 447 9.62 11.96 -9.54
C ALA A 447 8.69 10.89 -8.97
N ARG A 448 9.07 9.61 -9.06
CA ARG A 448 8.36 8.51 -8.40
C ARG A 448 8.41 8.62 -6.87
N ALA A 449 9.57 8.94 -6.29
CA ALA A 449 9.69 9.13 -4.84
C ALA A 449 8.81 10.30 -4.34
N LEU A 450 8.75 11.42 -5.08
CA LEU A 450 7.84 12.53 -4.80
C LEU A 450 6.37 12.09 -4.79
N TYR A 451 5.96 11.34 -5.82
CA TYR A 451 4.59 10.83 -5.92
C TYR A 451 4.24 9.90 -4.75
N GLU A 452 5.14 8.97 -4.41
CA GLU A 452 4.92 8.03 -3.30
C GLU A 452 4.88 8.74 -1.94
N ALA A 453 5.70 9.77 -1.74
CA ALA A 453 5.63 10.64 -0.57
C ALA A 453 4.31 11.43 -0.51
N ALA A 454 3.77 11.88 -1.65
CA ALA A 454 2.47 12.54 -1.73
C ALA A 454 1.34 11.56 -1.37
N VAL A 455 1.38 10.33 -1.88
CA VAL A 455 0.45 9.25 -1.51
C VAL A 455 0.53 8.91 -0.02
N ALA A 456 1.70 9.05 0.59
CA ALA A 456 1.86 8.91 2.04
C ALA A 456 1.33 10.11 2.85
N GLY A 457 0.91 11.20 2.19
CA GLY A 457 0.31 12.37 2.84
C GLY A 457 1.21 13.61 2.92
N THR A 458 2.33 13.65 2.20
CA THR A 458 3.19 14.84 2.14
C THR A 458 2.47 15.99 1.44
N ASN A 459 2.34 17.14 2.11
CA ASN A 459 1.74 18.34 1.52
C ASN A 459 2.78 19.17 0.74
N PHE A 460 2.92 18.90 -0.55
CA PHE A 460 3.86 19.62 -1.41
C PHE A 460 3.52 21.12 -1.65
N ASP A 461 2.40 21.64 -1.14
CA ASP A 461 2.07 23.08 -1.22
C ASP A 461 2.76 23.86 -0.10
N ALA A 462 3.15 23.19 0.98
CA ALA A 462 3.84 23.86 2.07
C ALA A 462 5.25 24.31 1.65
N PRO A 463 5.75 25.46 2.16
CA PRO A 463 7.01 26.06 1.72
C PRO A 463 8.20 25.10 1.73
N LYS A 464 8.29 24.24 2.76
CA LYS A 464 9.36 23.23 2.94
C LYS A 464 9.56 22.35 1.70
N TRP A 465 8.49 21.81 1.15
CA TRP A 465 8.54 20.85 0.04
C TRP A 465 8.29 21.47 -1.32
N SER A 466 7.83 22.73 -1.35
CA SER A 466 7.56 23.41 -2.60
C SER A 466 8.77 23.36 -3.54
N LYS A 467 10.00 23.54 -3.03
CA LYS A 467 11.25 23.50 -3.82
C LYS A 467 11.57 22.13 -4.44
N CYS A 468 10.99 21.03 -3.95
CA CYS A 468 11.21 19.69 -4.50
C CYS A 468 10.52 19.49 -5.86
N ILE A 469 9.50 20.31 -6.18
CA ILE A 469 8.70 20.19 -7.41
C ILE A 469 9.29 21.10 -8.50
N GLU A 470 10.07 20.49 -9.38
CA GLU A 470 10.69 21.17 -10.51
C GLU A 470 10.18 20.66 -11.87
N PRO A 471 9.89 21.55 -12.83
CA PRO A 471 9.47 21.13 -14.16
C PRO A 471 10.49 20.28 -14.93
N THR A 472 11.77 20.46 -14.65
CA THR A 472 12.89 19.68 -15.22
C THR A 472 12.79 18.19 -14.92
N LEU A 473 12.00 17.77 -13.93
CA LEU A 473 11.75 16.36 -13.61
C LEU A 473 10.87 15.67 -14.65
N LEU A 474 10.06 16.42 -15.41
CA LEU A 474 9.24 15.89 -16.50
C LEU A 474 10.07 15.49 -17.73
N THR A 475 11.36 15.86 -17.77
CA THR A 475 12.30 15.46 -18.82
C THR A 475 12.78 14.01 -18.69
N ALA A 476 12.33 13.27 -17.68
CA ALA A 476 12.70 11.87 -17.53
C ALA A 476 11.46 10.99 -17.42
N TYR A 477 11.55 9.82 -18.03
CA TYR A 477 10.51 8.82 -17.94
C TYR A 477 10.32 8.37 -16.49
N GLY A 478 9.13 8.59 -15.95
CA GLY A 478 8.69 8.12 -14.64
C GLY A 478 7.58 7.07 -14.77
N SER A 479 7.12 6.54 -13.63
CA SER A 479 5.90 5.72 -13.64
C SER A 479 4.70 6.56 -14.12
N LYS A 480 3.72 5.94 -14.78
CA LYS A 480 2.51 6.63 -15.27
C LYS A 480 1.85 7.49 -14.19
N GLY A 481 1.68 6.97 -12.98
CA GLY A 481 1.08 7.70 -11.87
C GLY A 481 1.89 8.94 -11.46
N ALA A 482 3.21 8.77 -11.33
CA ALA A 482 4.11 9.87 -10.98
C ALA A 482 4.12 10.98 -12.04
N THR A 483 4.18 10.62 -13.34
CA THR A 483 4.13 11.59 -14.44
C THR A 483 2.84 12.41 -14.41
N VAL A 484 1.69 11.74 -14.27
CA VAL A 484 0.37 12.41 -14.25
C VAL A 484 0.29 13.37 -13.06
N TRP A 485 0.61 12.87 -11.87
CA TRP A 485 0.58 13.66 -10.64
C TRP A 485 1.50 14.89 -10.74
N LEU A 486 2.74 14.69 -11.17
CA LEU A 486 3.73 15.77 -11.27
C LEU A 486 3.32 16.82 -12.30
N ALA A 487 2.82 16.41 -13.47
CA ALA A 487 2.33 17.32 -14.50
C ALA A 487 1.15 18.16 -13.99
N HIS A 488 0.16 17.56 -13.32
CA HIS A 488 -0.94 18.31 -12.71
C HIS A 488 -0.44 19.29 -11.64
N ARG A 489 0.54 18.89 -10.82
CA ARG A 489 1.10 19.74 -9.77
C ARG A 489 1.81 20.97 -10.34
N ILE A 490 2.63 20.77 -11.37
CA ILE A 490 3.33 21.86 -12.06
C ILE A 490 2.34 22.78 -12.78
N ALA A 491 1.29 22.24 -13.39
CA ALA A 491 0.26 23.03 -14.06
C ALA A 491 -0.48 23.98 -13.10
N ARG A 492 -0.48 23.71 -11.78
CA ARG A 492 -1.04 24.60 -10.75
C ARG A 492 -0.07 25.71 -10.30
N THR A 493 1.18 25.71 -10.77
CA THR A 493 2.24 26.65 -10.33
C THR A 493 2.75 27.53 -11.49
N PRO A 494 1.96 28.52 -11.96
CA PRO A 494 2.22 29.25 -13.22
C PRO A 494 3.58 29.95 -13.30
N ALA A 495 4.05 30.54 -12.20
CA ALA A 495 5.33 31.27 -12.18
C ALA A 495 6.52 30.37 -12.57
N ARG A 496 6.59 29.15 -12.02
CA ARG A 496 7.66 28.20 -12.32
C ARG A 496 7.54 27.63 -13.73
N LEU A 497 6.31 27.37 -14.16
CA LEU A 497 6.04 26.84 -15.49
C LEU A 497 6.46 27.83 -16.57
N SER A 498 6.11 29.10 -16.44
CA SER A 498 6.46 30.14 -17.43
C SER A 498 7.98 30.30 -17.60
N THR A 499 8.75 30.30 -16.51
CA THR A 499 10.22 30.37 -16.54
C THR A 499 10.80 29.15 -17.25
N TRP A 500 10.33 27.95 -16.89
CA TRP A 500 10.85 26.72 -17.47
C TRP A 500 10.45 26.55 -18.93
N VAL A 501 9.24 26.91 -19.35
CA VAL A 501 8.82 26.81 -20.77
C VAL A 501 9.75 27.59 -21.68
N ARG A 502 10.21 28.78 -21.23
CA ARG A 502 11.12 29.63 -22.02
C ARG A 502 12.50 29.00 -22.25
N SER A 503 12.97 28.15 -21.34
CA SER A 503 14.34 27.60 -21.40
C SER A 503 14.41 26.08 -21.64
N GLY A 504 13.38 25.33 -21.26
CA GLY A 504 13.36 23.86 -21.17
C GLY A 504 12.42 23.16 -22.16
N ALA A 505 11.53 23.89 -22.85
CA ALA A 505 10.64 23.28 -23.85
C ALA A 505 11.43 22.61 -25.00
N SER A 506 12.57 23.20 -25.40
CA SER A 506 13.47 22.61 -26.39
C SER A 506 14.18 21.36 -25.88
N GLU A 507 14.58 21.32 -24.60
CA GLU A 507 15.20 20.13 -24.00
C GLU A 507 14.21 18.96 -23.97
N MET A 508 12.95 19.22 -23.58
CA MET A 508 11.89 18.20 -23.67
C MET A 508 11.64 17.73 -25.10
N ALA A 509 11.65 18.63 -26.07
CA ALA A 509 11.48 18.25 -27.47
C ALA A 509 12.66 17.43 -28.03
N GLN A 510 13.89 17.68 -27.56
CA GLN A 510 15.08 16.91 -27.97
C GLN A 510 15.01 15.45 -27.55
N LEU A 511 14.37 15.16 -26.41
CA LEU A 511 14.14 13.80 -25.92
C LEU A 511 13.18 12.99 -26.81
N LEU A 512 12.43 13.67 -27.69
CA LEU A 512 11.59 13.07 -28.72
C LEU A 512 12.29 12.97 -30.08
N GLY A 513 13.64 12.96 -30.09
CA GLY A 513 14.43 12.76 -31.29
C GLY A 513 14.18 11.40 -31.97
N PRO A 514 14.84 11.12 -33.11
CA PRO A 514 14.65 9.87 -33.86
C PRO A 514 14.90 8.58 -33.05
N SER A 515 15.70 8.67 -31.98
CA SER A 515 16.03 7.58 -31.06
C SER A 515 15.06 7.42 -29.89
N ALA A 516 14.02 8.26 -29.78
CA ALA A 516 13.06 8.19 -28.70
C ALA A 516 12.30 6.86 -28.74
N THR A 517 12.24 6.21 -27.58
CA THR A 517 11.46 5.00 -27.38
C THR A 517 9.96 5.32 -27.40
N GLU A 518 9.13 4.31 -27.66
CA GLU A 518 7.67 4.44 -27.59
C GLU A 518 7.20 4.87 -26.18
N GLN A 519 7.86 4.39 -25.13
CA GLN A 519 7.55 4.75 -23.75
C GLN A 519 7.83 6.22 -23.45
N GLU A 520 8.94 6.77 -23.95
CA GLU A 520 9.22 8.19 -23.87
C GLU A 520 8.16 8.99 -24.61
N ALA A 521 7.82 8.61 -25.85
CA ALA A 521 6.77 9.26 -26.63
C ALA A 521 5.42 9.31 -25.87
N HIS A 522 4.98 8.18 -25.28
CA HIS A 522 3.78 8.12 -24.44
C HIS A 522 3.86 9.02 -23.20
N HIS A 523 5.02 9.06 -22.52
CA HIS A 523 5.23 9.92 -21.36
C HIS A 523 5.08 11.39 -21.76
N PHE A 524 5.72 11.81 -22.84
CA PHE A 524 5.62 13.17 -23.36
C PHE A 524 4.20 13.53 -23.81
N ALA A 525 3.54 12.67 -24.58
CA ALA A 525 2.17 12.89 -25.02
C ALA A 525 1.22 13.09 -23.84
N ARG A 526 1.45 12.36 -22.73
CA ARG A 526 0.67 12.51 -21.51
C ARG A 526 0.90 13.85 -20.81
N VAL A 527 2.16 14.27 -20.66
CA VAL A 527 2.49 15.58 -20.08
C VAL A 527 1.85 16.70 -20.89
N VAL A 528 2.03 16.67 -22.21
CA VAL A 528 1.45 17.64 -23.13
C VAL A 528 -0.07 17.67 -23.04
N SER A 529 -0.73 16.51 -22.99
CA SER A 529 -2.18 16.42 -22.88
C SER A 529 -2.70 17.02 -21.59
N ILE A 530 -2.03 16.77 -20.46
CA ILE A 530 -2.39 17.35 -19.15
C ILE A 530 -2.25 18.87 -19.18
N PHE A 531 -1.18 19.38 -19.76
CA PHE A 531 -0.96 20.82 -19.89
C PHE A 531 -1.97 21.47 -20.84
N ALA A 532 -2.30 20.83 -21.96
CA ALA A 532 -3.29 21.31 -22.91
C ALA A 532 -4.72 21.30 -22.32
N ALA A 533 -5.07 20.29 -21.54
CA ALA A 533 -6.37 20.20 -20.87
C ALA A 533 -6.47 21.03 -19.58
N SER A 534 -5.39 21.69 -19.16
CA SER A 534 -5.39 22.51 -17.95
C SER A 534 -6.22 23.78 -18.13
N GLN A 535 -6.86 24.26 -17.06
CA GLN A 535 -7.47 25.59 -17.02
C GLN A 535 -6.43 26.71 -16.87
N ASN A 536 -5.16 26.38 -16.58
CA ASN A 536 -4.11 27.36 -16.45
C ASN A 536 -3.55 27.75 -17.83
N VAL A 537 -3.73 29.01 -18.21
CA VAL A 537 -3.25 29.60 -19.48
C VAL A 537 -1.74 29.37 -19.68
N GLU A 538 -0.92 29.45 -18.63
CA GLU A 538 0.52 29.19 -18.74
C GLU A 538 0.83 27.72 -19.01
N ALA A 539 0.02 26.79 -18.51
CA ALA A 539 0.14 25.37 -18.83
C ALA A 539 -0.29 25.08 -20.27
N GLN A 540 -1.38 25.69 -20.73
CA GLN A 540 -1.80 25.60 -22.12
C GLN A 540 -0.71 26.13 -23.07
N ARG A 541 -0.09 27.28 -22.74
CA ARG A 541 1.08 27.82 -23.45
C ARG A 541 2.28 26.89 -23.42
N ALA A 542 2.53 26.22 -22.28
CA ALA A 542 3.57 25.20 -22.17
C ALA A 542 3.34 24.04 -23.16
N ALA A 543 2.11 23.52 -23.25
CA ALA A 543 1.78 22.45 -24.18
C ALA A 543 2.05 22.85 -25.63
N ILE A 544 1.62 24.06 -26.02
CA ILE A 544 1.86 24.61 -27.36
C ILE A 544 3.35 24.78 -27.63
N ALA A 545 4.11 25.33 -26.68
CA ALA A 545 5.55 25.56 -26.83
C ALA A 545 6.32 24.23 -26.98
N ILE A 546 6.01 23.24 -26.15
CA ILE A 546 6.61 21.91 -26.23
C ILE A 546 6.31 21.30 -27.60
N MET A 547 5.04 21.24 -28.02
CA MET A 547 4.68 20.66 -29.31
C MET A 547 5.22 21.41 -30.52
N SER A 548 5.41 22.73 -30.41
CA SER A 548 6.06 23.52 -31.46
C SER A 548 7.53 23.16 -31.62
N ALA A 549 8.20 22.82 -30.52
CA ALA A 549 9.61 22.44 -30.53
C ALA A 549 9.86 21.00 -31.00
N VAL A 550 8.87 20.10 -30.92
CA VAL A 550 9.00 18.71 -31.39
C VAL A 550 9.30 18.68 -32.90
N PRO A 551 10.31 17.93 -33.37
CA PRO A 551 10.59 17.75 -34.80
C PRO A 551 9.41 17.15 -35.56
N SER A 552 9.17 17.57 -36.81
CA SER A 552 8.03 17.12 -37.62
C SER A 552 7.89 15.60 -37.70
N ALA A 553 9.01 14.87 -37.83
CA ALA A 553 9.04 13.41 -37.89
C ALA A 553 8.56 12.71 -36.60
N ALA A 554 8.65 13.37 -35.44
CA ALA A 554 8.20 12.83 -34.16
C ALA A 554 6.77 13.27 -33.81
N ARG A 555 6.26 14.34 -34.44
CA ARG A 555 4.91 14.87 -34.19
C ARG A 555 3.82 13.87 -34.51
N GLU A 556 3.97 13.06 -35.56
CA GLU A 556 2.93 12.09 -35.94
C GLU A 556 2.66 11.06 -34.83
N LYS A 557 3.70 10.61 -34.13
CA LYS A 557 3.56 9.68 -33.00
C LYS A 557 2.79 10.32 -31.84
N LEU A 558 3.11 11.57 -31.50
CA LEU A 558 2.46 12.30 -30.41
C LEU A 558 1.06 12.77 -30.77
N ALA A 559 0.81 13.06 -32.05
CA ALA A 559 -0.45 13.60 -32.53
C ALA A 559 -1.60 12.67 -32.15
N LYS A 560 -1.45 11.35 -32.34
CA LYS A 560 -2.49 10.36 -32.01
C LYS A 560 -2.98 10.44 -30.56
N GLU A 561 -2.08 10.72 -29.61
CA GLU A 561 -2.40 10.78 -28.19
C GLU A 561 -2.78 12.17 -27.69
N THR A 562 -2.32 13.21 -28.37
CA THR A 562 -2.53 14.61 -27.97
C THR A 562 -3.64 15.31 -28.76
N LEU A 563 -4.16 14.67 -29.82
CA LEU A 563 -5.11 15.25 -30.77
C LEU A 563 -6.32 15.86 -30.07
N MET A 564 -6.98 15.09 -29.20
CA MET A 564 -8.18 15.55 -28.48
C MET A 564 -7.87 16.77 -27.60
N SER A 565 -6.76 16.72 -26.87
CA SER A 565 -6.35 17.81 -25.97
C SER A 565 -6.08 19.11 -26.74
N PHE A 566 -5.49 19.03 -27.95
CA PHE A 566 -5.27 20.20 -28.80
C PHE A 566 -6.54 20.71 -29.48
N TRP A 567 -7.48 19.83 -29.80
CA TRP A 567 -8.81 20.27 -30.25
C TRP A 567 -9.54 21.05 -29.17
N LEU A 568 -9.46 20.61 -27.91
CA LEU A 568 -10.01 21.37 -26.78
C LEU A 568 -9.34 22.75 -26.64
N LEU A 569 -8.03 22.86 -26.89
CA LEU A 569 -7.34 24.15 -26.91
C LEU A 569 -7.83 25.10 -28.02
N CYS A 570 -8.28 24.57 -29.16
CA CYS A 570 -8.91 25.40 -30.21
C CYS A 570 -10.23 26.04 -29.75
N LEU A 571 -10.84 25.53 -28.69
CA LEU A 571 -12.03 26.10 -28.06
C LEU A 571 -11.70 27.05 -26.90
N SER A 572 -10.41 27.34 -26.67
CA SER A 572 -9.99 28.28 -25.62
C SER A 572 -10.52 29.69 -25.88
N GLU A 573 -10.94 30.38 -24.82
CA GLU A 573 -11.35 31.79 -24.88
C GLU A 573 -10.17 32.73 -25.21
N ASP A 574 -8.93 32.30 -24.90
CA ASP A 574 -7.72 33.00 -25.32
C ASP A 574 -7.50 32.72 -26.82
N LYS A 575 -7.89 33.69 -27.65
CA LYS A 575 -7.76 33.64 -29.11
C LYS A 575 -6.33 33.37 -29.59
N ALA A 576 -5.31 33.78 -28.83
CA ALA A 576 -3.92 33.51 -29.18
C ALA A 576 -3.59 32.02 -28.99
N ILE A 577 -4.06 31.42 -27.90
CA ILE A 577 -3.93 29.98 -27.64
C ILE A 577 -4.69 29.18 -28.70
N ALA A 578 -5.96 29.50 -28.93
CA ALA A 578 -6.79 28.81 -29.93
C ALA A 578 -6.16 28.88 -31.33
N GLY A 579 -5.69 30.05 -31.74
CA GLY A 579 -5.03 30.26 -33.03
C GLY A 579 -3.70 29.51 -33.16
N GLN A 580 -2.90 29.42 -32.08
CA GLN A 580 -1.65 28.65 -32.10
C GLN A 580 -1.90 27.13 -32.10
N ALA A 581 -2.87 26.65 -31.33
CA ALA A 581 -3.29 25.25 -31.34
C ALA A 581 -3.78 24.82 -32.73
N LEU A 582 -4.60 25.65 -33.39
CA LEU A 582 -5.09 25.38 -34.74
C LEU A 582 -3.95 25.33 -35.77
N LYS A 583 -2.95 26.23 -35.65
CA LYS A 583 -1.75 26.19 -36.51
C LYS A 583 -0.97 24.89 -36.35
N LEU A 584 -0.82 24.40 -35.11
CA LEU A 584 -0.15 23.13 -34.84
C LEU A 584 -0.92 21.94 -35.42
N LEU A 585 -2.22 21.85 -35.16
CA LEU A 585 -3.10 20.81 -35.72
C LEU A 585 -3.04 20.78 -37.25
N ASN A 586 -3.07 21.95 -37.90
CA ASN A 586 -2.98 22.04 -39.35
C ASN A 586 -1.63 21.54 -39.88
N ALA A 587 -0.54 21.80 -39.16
CA ALA A 587 0.81 21.37 -39.50
C ALA A 587 1.05 19.86 -39.27
N TRP A 588 0.28 19.20 -38.40
CA TRP A 588 0.43 17.76 -38.14
C TRP A 588 -0.17 16.88 -39.23
N ASN A 589 -1.11 17.43 -40.01
CA ASN A 589 -1.85 16.72 -41.04
C ASN A 589 -2.39 15.34 -40.58
N PRO A 590 -3.13 15.27 -39.45
CA PRO A 590 -3.63 14.01 -38.95
C PRO A 590 -4.56 13.35 -39.97
N PRO A 591 -4.51 12.02 -40.16
CA PRO A 591 -5.35 11.32 -41.14
C PRO A 591 -6.86 11.53 -40.91
N GLU A 592 -7.25 11.93 -39.69
CA GLU A 592 -8.64 12.18 -39.28
C GLU A 592 -9.11 13.62 -39.53
N LYS A 593 -8.33 14.47 -40.23
CA LYS A 593 -8.63 15.90 -40.48
C LYS A 593 -10.04 16.13 -41.06
N GLU A 594 -10.55 15.18 -41.85
CA GLU A 594 -11.84 15.30 -42.54
C GLU A 594 -13.07 15.10 -41.63
N ILE A 595 -12.93 14.38 -40.51
CA ILE A 595 -14.10 14.01 -39.68
C ILE A 595 -14.55 15.16 -38.77
N ILE A 596 -13.66 16.13 -38.46
CA ILE A 596 -13.89 17.09 -37.36
C ILE A 596 -14.05 18.55 -37.85
N LEU A 597 -13.52 18.92 -39.02
CA LEU A 597 -13.66 20.27 -39.59
C LEU A 597 -15.11 20.68 -39.93
N LEU A 598 -16.07 19.76 -39.79
CA LEU A 598 -17.50 20.02 -40.04
C LEU A 598 -18.22 20.71 -38.85
N ASN A 599 -17.63 20.77 -37.65
CA ASN A 599 -18.34 21.21 -36.43
C ASN A 599 -17.74 22.43 -35.70
N VAL A 600 -16.68 23.06 -36.21
CA VAL A 600 -16.14 24.30 -35.61
C VAL A 600 -16.81 25.50 -36.30
N PRO A 601 -17.52 26.39 -35.56
CA PRO A 601 -18.11 27.60 -36.14
C PRO A 601 -17.01 28.45 -36.79
N LYS A 602 -17.23 28.84 -38.05
CA LYS A 602 -16.28 29.67 -38.82
C LYS A 602 -16.07 31.05 -38.22
#